data_AF-Q65LD4-F1
#
_entry.id   AF-Q65LD4-F1
#
_cell.length_a   1.000
_cell.length_b   1.000
_cell.length_c   1.000
_cell.angle_alpha   90.00
_cell.angle_beta   90.00
_cell.angle_gamma   90.00
#
_symmetry.space_group_name_H-M   'P 1'
#
loop_
_entity.id
_entity.type
_entity.pdbx_description
1 polymer ?
#
loop_
_entity_poly.entity_id
_entity_poly.type
_entity_poly.pdbx_seq_one_letter_code
_entity_poly.pdbx_strand_id
1 'polypeptide(L)'
;MNSKRVVITGLGALSPLGNDVKTSWNNAINGVSGVGPITRVNADEYPAKVAAELKDFKIEDYMDKKEARKMDRFTQYAVVSAKMAVEDAGLDINESNADRIGVWVGSGIGGLETLEQQFETFLTKGPRRVSPFFVPMMIPDMATGQISISLGAKGVNSCTVTACATGTNSIGDAFKVIQRGDADVMISGGTEAPLTRMSFAGFSANKALSTNPDPKTASRPFDKNRDGFVMGEGAGIVVLEELEHALNRGATIYAEVVGYGSTGDAYHITAPAPNGEGGVRAMKEAIKDAGLSPVDIDYINAHGTSTPYNDKFETIAIKEVFGEHAYKLAVSSTKSMTGHLLGAAGGIEAIFSVLAIKEGIIPPTINIETPDEDCDLDYVPDQARRQDVNVVLSNSLGFGGHNATLIFKKYE
;
A
#
# COMPACT_ATOMS: atom_id res chain seq x y z
N MET A 1 13.20 27.66 7.99
CA MET A 1 11.73 27.68 7.87
C MET A 1 11.19 26.72 8.92
N ASN A 2 10.12 27.07 9.64
CA ASN A 2 9.50 26.13 10.56
C ASN A 2 8.82 25.02 9.76
N SER A 3 9.17 23.76 10.05
CA SER A 3 8.60 22.57 9.41
C SER A 3 7.09 22.50 9.71
N LYS A 4 6.26 22.33 8.68
CA LYS A 4 4.81 22.21 8.84
C LYS A 4 4.43 20.83 9.38
N ARG A 5 3.49 20.78 10.33
CA ARG A 5 2.89 19.52 10.81
C ARG A 5 1.87 19.03 9.79
N VAL A 6 1.82 17.72 9.57
CA VAL A 6 1.00 17.10 8.52
C VAL A 6 0.13 16.02 9.12
N VAL A 7 -1.17 16.12 8.91
CA VAL A 7 -2.18 15.20 9.43
C VAL A 7 -2.89 14.45 8.30
N ILE A 8 -3.45 13.29 8.63
CA ILE A 8 -4.35 12.56 7.73
C ILE A 8 -5.78 12.92 8.08
N THR A 9 -6.51 13.47 7.10
CA THR A 9 -7.88 13.93 7.29
C THR A 9 -8.93 13.11 6.55
N GLY A 10 -8.52 12.28 5.59
CA GLY A 10 -9.44 11.39 4.87
C GLY A 10 -8.80 10.09 4.40
N LEU A 11 -9.61 9.04 4.33
CA LEU A 11 -9.21 7.68 3.97
C LEU A 11 -10.10 7.13 2.85
N GLY A 12 -9.51 6.45 1.87
CA GLY A 12 -10.25 5.77 0.81
C GLY A 12 -9.54 4.49 0.38
N ALA A 13 -10.30 3.40 0.25
CA ALA A 13 -9.72 2.09 -0.02
C ALA A 13 -10.63 1.21 -0.87
N LEU A 14 -10.02 0.50 -1.80
CA LEU A 14 -10.52 -0.72 -2.41
C LEU A 14 -9.53 -1.83 -2.09
N SER A 15 -9.97 -2.90 -1.44
CA SER A 15 -9.11 -4.02 -1.08
C SER A 15 -9.84 -5.36 -1.23
N PRO A 16 -9.10 -6.49 -1.25
CA PRO A 16 -9.71 -7.82 -1.24
C PRO A 16 -10.56 -8.10 0.01
N LEU A 17 -10.49 -7.23 1.02
CA LEU A 17 -11.30 -7.28 2.24
C LEU A 17 -12.53 -6.38 2.18
N GLY A 18 -12.69 -5.53 1.17
CA GLY A 18 -13.84 -4.62 1.08
C GLY A 18 -13.66 -3.52 0.04
N ASN A 19 -14.78 -3.04 -0.50
CA ASN A 19 -14.80 -1.96 -1.49
C ASN A 19 -14.95 -0.57 -0.85
N ASP A 20 -14.60 -0.46 0.44
CA ASP A 20 -14.53 0.78 1.21
C ASP A 20 -13.65 0.56 2.46
N VAL A 21 -13.27 1.66 3.13
CA VAL A 21 -12.39 1.64 4.31
C VAL A 21 -13.02 0.88 5.48
N LYS A 22 -14.30 1.12 5.76
CA LYS A 22 -14.99 0.55 6.92
C LYS A 22 -15.14 -0.95 6.79
N THR A 23 -15.54 -1.44 5.62
CA THR A 23 -15.65 -2.87 5.32
C THR A 23 -14.28 -3.54 5.37
N SER A 24 -13.28 -2.94 4.72
CA SER A 24 -11.90 -3.47 4.72
C SER A 24 -11.33 -3.58 6.14
N TRP A 25 -11.48 -2.53 6.95
CA TRP A 25 -11.01 -2.51 8.34
C TRP A 25 -11.74 -3.53 9.22
N ASN A 26 -13.07 -3.57 9.16
CA ASN A 26 -13.85 -4.52 9.94
C ASN A 26 -13.47 -5.97 9.60
N ASN A 27 -13.25 -6.26 8.32
CA ASN A 27 -12.81 -7.59 7.90
C ASN A 27 -11.38 -7.90 8.35
N ALA A 28 -10.48 -6.91 8.32
CA ALA A 28 -9.12 -7.06 8.83
C ALA A 28 -9.08 -7.39 10.33
N ILE A 29 -9.80 -6.64 11.17
CA ILE A 29 -9.82 -6.91 12.63
C ILE A 29 -10.55 -8.22 12.99
N ASN A 30 -11.37 -8.75 12.09
CA ASN A 30 -12.03 -10.05 12.26
C ASN A 30 -11.24 -11.22 11.62
N GLY A 31 -10.03 -10.98 11.10
CA GLY A 31 -9.19 -12.02 10.53
C GLY A 31 -9.77 -12.63 9.24
N VAL A 32 -10.57 -11.90 8.48
CA VAL A 32 -11.15 -12.39 7.23
C VAL A 32 -10.07 -12.47 6.17
N SER A 33 -9.93 -13.62 5.50
CA SER A 33 -9.02 -13.76 4.36
C SER A 33 -9.69 -13.28 3.07
N GLY A 34 -9.02 -12.38 2.34
CA GLY A 34 -9.38 -11.97 0.98
C GLY A 34 -8.83 -12.90 -0.10
N VAL A 35 -7.97 -13.85 0.27
CA VAL A 35 -7.37 -14.83 -0.63
C VAL A 35 -8.41 -15.88 -1.03
N GLY A 36 -8.52 -16.13 -2.33
CA GLY A 36 -9.37 -17.17 -2.90
C GLY A 36 -8.74 -17.79 -4.15
N PRO A 37 -9.42 -18.74 -4.80
CA PRO A 37 -9.03 -19.21 -6.12
C PRO A 37 -8.95 -18.05 -7.11
N ILE A 38 -7.90 -18.01 -7.93
CA ILE A 38 -7.76 -16.99 -8.98
C ILE A 38 -8.85 -17.17 -10.05
N THR A 39 -9.56 -16.08 -10.39
CA THR A 39 -10.61 -16.04 -11.41
C THR A 39 -10.32 -15.06 -12.55
N ARG A 40 -9.34 -14.15 -12.37
CA ARG A 40 -8.94 -13.18 -13.39
C ARG A 40 -8.03 -13.74 -14.47
N VAL A 41 -7.29 -14.81 -14.18
CA VAL A 41 -6.53 -15.57 -15.18
C VAL A 41 -6.90 -17.05 -15.09
N ASN A 42 -6.63 -17.81 -16.15
CA ASN A 42 -6.82 -19.26 -16.14
C ASN A 42 -5.81 -19.93 -15.20
N ALA A 43 -6.28 -20.39 -14.04
CA ALA A 43 -5.43 -21.00 -13.01
C ALA A 43 -4.62 -22.21 -13.53
N ASP A 44 -5.12 -22.94 -14.53
CA ASP A 44 -4.45 -24.12 -15.08
C ASP A 44 -3.16 -23.79 -15.84
N GLU A 45 -3.01 -22.55 -16.31
CA GLU A 45 -1.83 -22.09 -17.06
C GLU A 45 -0.64 -21.72 -16.14
N TYR A 46 -0.85 -21.60 -14.82
CA TYR A 46 0.15 -21.09 -13.89
C TYR A 46 0.37 -22.02 -12.69
N PRO A 47 1.58 -22.05 -12.10
CA PRO A 47 1.82 -22.79 -10.84
C PRO A 47 1.02 -22.23 -9.66
N ALA A 48 0.97 -20.90 -9.51
CA ALA A 48 0.17 -20.25 -8.47
C ALA A 48 -1.33 -20.37 -8.78
N LYS A 49 -2.12 -20.79 -7.78
CA LYS A 49 -3.56 -21.09 -7.94
C LYS A 49 -4.49 -20.14 -7.21
N VAL A 50 -3.94 -19.22 -6.42
CA VAL A 50 -4.70 -18.34 -5.55
C VAL A 50 -4.28 -16.89 -5.71
N ALA A 51 -5.21 -15.98 -5.42
CA ALA A 51 -5.00 -14.54 -5.46
C ALA A 51 -5.98 -13.83 -4.53
N ALA A 52 -5.70 -12.56 -4.23
CA ALA A 52 -6.58 -11.70 -3.48
C ALA A 52 -7.22 -10.66 -4.42
N GLU A 53 -8.31 -11.06 -5.08
CA GLU A 53 -9.12 -10.21 -5.97
C GLU A 53 -10.07 -9.29 -5.19
N LEU A 54 -10.40 -8.10 -5.73
CA LEU A 54 -11.54 -7.33 -5.25
C LEU A 54 -12.84 -8.16 -5.44
N LYS A 55 -13.70 -8.19 -4.43
CA LYS A 55 -14.95 -8.95 -4.47
C LYS A 55 -16.10 -8.06 -4.94
N ASP A 56 -16.85 -8.53 -5.93
CA ASP A 56 -18.07 -7.88 -6.43
C ASP A 56 -17.91 -6.41 -6.84
N PHE A 57 -16.69 -5.96 -7.14
CA PHE A 57 -16.43 -4.59 -7.59
C PHE A 57 -16.91 -4.36 -9.02
N LYS A 58 -17.76 -3.35 -9.21
CA LYS A 58 -18.26 -2.91 -10.52
C LYS A 58 -17.97 -1.43 -10.69
N ILE A 59 -17.19 -1.10 -11.72
CA ILE A 59 -16.79 0.29 -11.97
C ILE A 59 -17.97 1.19 -12.32
N GLU A 60 -19.02 0.63 -12.91
CA GLU A 60 -20.24 1.34 -13.29
C GLU A 60 -21.03 1.90 -12.10
N ASP A 61 -20.78 1.41 -10.89
CA ASP A 61 -21.39 1.95 -9.67
C ASP A 61 -20.75 3.30 -9.27
N TYR A 62 -19.59 3.65 -9.85
CA TYR A 62 -18.78 4.82 -9.45
C TYR A 62 -18.51 5.83 -10.57
N MET A 63 -18.63 5.42 -11.84
CA MET A 63 -18.41 6.30 -12.99
C MET A 63 -19.10 5.80 -14.26
N ASP A 64 -19.27 6.71 -15.23
CA ASP A 64 -19.87 6.36 -16.51
C ASP A 64 -19.00 5.37 -17.29
N LYS A 65 -19.66 4.41 -17.96
CA LYS A 65 -19.00 3.37 -18.74
C LYS A 65 -18.05 3.91 -19.81
N LYS A 66 -18.34 5.07 -20.41
CA LYS A 66 -17.50 5.69 -21.44
C LYS A 66 -16.21 6.25 -20.85
N GLU A 67 -16.26 6.73 -19.61
CA GLU A 67 -15.08 7.21 -18.88
C GLU A 67 -14.24 6.02 -18.42
N ALA A 68 -14.86 5.03 -17.79
CA ALA A 68 -14.20 3.81 -17.31
C ALA A 68 -13.40 3.09 -18.41
N ARG A 69 -13.95 3.00 -19.63
CA ARG A 69 -13.30 2.34 -20.78
C ARG A 69 -12.04 3.05 -21.29
N LYS A 70 -11.75 4.26 -20.83
CA LYS A 70 -10.53 5.02 -21.15
C LYS A 70 -9.51 4.99 -20.00
N MET A 71 -9.72 4.11 -19.04
CA MET A 71 -8.85 3.88 -17.89
C MET A 71 -8.56 2.38 -17.79
N ASP A 72 -7.33 2.03 -17.48
CA ASP A 72 -7.02 0.69 -17.00
C ASP A 72 -7.59 0.49 -15.58
N ARG A 73 -7.72 -0.76 -15.12
CA ARG A 73 -8.26 -1.10 -13.79
C ARG A 73 -7.48 -0.43 -12.66
N PHE A 74 -6.16 -0.35 -12.74
CA PHE A 74 -5.37 0.30 -11.66
C PHE A 74 -5.77 1.77 -11.50
N THR A 75 -6.02 2.48 -12.61
CA THR A 75 -6.49 3.87 -12.61
C THR A 75 -7.92 3.98 -12.10
N GLN A 76 -8.80 3.03 -12.47
CA GLN A 76 -10.16 2.96 -11.94
C GLN A 76 -10.16 2.84 -10.42
N TYR A 77 -9.33 1.96 -9.86
CA TYR A 77 -9.23 1.78 -8.41
C TYR A 77 -8.72 3.05 -7.71
N ALA A 78 -7.73 3.71 -8.31
CA ALA A 78 -7.16 4.97 -7.82
C ALA A 78 -8.22 6.08 -7.76
N VAL A 79 -8.94 6.31 -8.85
CA VAL A 79 -9.95 7.39 -8.93
C VAL A 79 -11.09 7.13 -7.94
N VAL A 80 -11.57 5.90 -7.83
CA VAL A 80 -12.63 5.55 -6.88
C VAL A 80 -12.18 5.75 -5.44
N SER A 81 -10.99 5.24 -5.08
CA SER A 81 -10.45 5.37 -3.72
C SER A 81 -10.13 6.83 -3.37
N ALA A 82 -9.64 7.62 -4.32
CA ALA A 82 -9.37 9.04 -4.10
C ALA A 82 -10.65 9.86 -3.87
N LYS A 83 -11.73 9.54 -4.60
CA LYS A 83 -13.05 10.16 -4.37
C LYS A 83 -13.56 9.84 -2.96
N MET A 84 -13.47 8.57 -2.53
CA MET A 84 -13.80 8.19 -1.16
C MET A 84 -12.97 8.95 -0.12
N ALA A 85 -11.66 9.08 -0.33
CA ALA A 85 -10.78 9.77 0.60
C ALA A 85 -11.08 11.27 0.72
N VAL A 86 -11.38 11.94 -0.39
CA VAL A 86 -11.75 13.37 -0.41
C VAL A 86 -13.13 13.59 0.20
N GLU A 87 -14.08 12.68 -0.05
CA GLU A 87 -15.40 12.69 0.59
C GLU A 87 -15.29 12.50 2.10
N ASP A 88 -14.51 11.51 2.57
CA ASP A 88 -14.23 11.26 3.99
C ASP A 88 -13.54 12.46 4.65
N ALA A 89 -12.63 13.13 3.94
CA ALA A 89 -11.98 14.35 4.42
C ALA A 89 -12.94 15.54 4.56
N GLY A 90 -14.11 15.51 3.92
CA GLY A 90 -14.99 16.68 3.80
C GLY A 90 -14.29 17.86 3.11
N LEU A 91 -13.42 17.57 2.14
CA LEU A 91 -12.60 18.57 1.46
C LEU A 91 -13.31 19.06 0.19
N ASP A 92 -13.60 20.35 0.13
CA ASP A 92 -14.09 21.02 -1.09
C ASP A 92 -12.92 21.57 -1.90
N ILE A 93 -12.84 21.18 -3.18
CA ILE A 93 -11.78 21.60 -4.11
C ILE A 93 -12.40 22.55 -5.13
N ASN A 94 -11.96 23.80 -5.12
CA ASN A 94 -12.52 24.87 -5.95
C ASN A 94 -11.42 25.83 -6.43
N GLU A 95 -11.80 26.85 -7.21
CA GLU A 95 -10.85 27.79 -7.82
C GLU A 95 -9.95 28.52 -6.81
N SER A 96 -10.39 28.68 -5.56
CA SER A 96 -9.63 29.42 -4.53
C SER A 96 -8.51 28.62 -3.89
N ASN A 97 -8.57 27.28 -3.92
CA ASN A 97 -7.61 26.41 -3.24
C ASN A 97 -6.96 25.36 -4.15
N ALA A 98 -7.48 25.10 -5.35
CA ALA A 98 -7.02 24.04 -6.24
C ALA A 98 -5.50 24.04 -6.49
N ASP A 99 -4.87 25.20 -6.60
CA ASP A 99 -3.42 25.35 -6.87
C ASP A 99 -2.55 24.89 -5.68
N ARG A 100 -3.14 24.74 -4.49
CA ARG A 100 -2.49 24.28 -3.25
C ARG A 100 -2.85 22.84 -2.88
N ILE A 101 -3.64 22.17 -3.72
CA ILE A 101 -4.06 20.79 -3.54
C ILE A 101 -3.40 19.95 -4.63
N GLY A 102 -2.49 19.06 -4.23
CA GLY A 102 -1.76 18.19 -5.15
C GLY A 102 -2.22 16.74 -5.11
N VAL A 103 -1.68 15.95 -6.04
CA VAL A 103 -1.89 14.51 -6.15
C VAL A 103 -0.54 13.82 -6.29
N TRP A 104 -0.31 12.80 -5.46
CA TRP A 104 0.87 11.94 -5.54
C TRP A 104 0.51 10.48 -5.31
N VAL A 105 0.13 9.78 -6.37
CA VAL A 105 -0.32 8.40 -6.32
C VAL A 105 0.50 7.55 -7.27
N GLY A 106 1.17 6.54 -6.71
CA GLY A 106 2.00 5.61 -7.45
C GLY A 106 1.27 4.33 -7.88
N SER A 107 1.82 3.66 -8.90
CA SER A 107 1.50 2.28 -9.27
C SER A 107 2.79 1.56 -9.63
N GLY A 108 2.97 0.34 -9.13
CA GLY A 108 4.23 -0.40 -9.30
C GLY A 108 4.43 -0.88 -10.73
N ILE A 109 3.37 -1.31 -11.41
CA ILE A 109 3.45 -1.86 -12.77
C ILE A 109 2.51 -1.20 -13.78
N GLY A 110 1.61 -0.32 -13.36
CA GLY A 110 0.71 0.42 -14.24
C GLY A 110 -0.32 -0.46 -14.96
N GLY A 111 -0.73 -0.02 -16.15
CA GLY A 111 -1.79 -0.65 -16.95
C GLY A 111 -1.30 -1.84 -17.75
N LEU A 112 -0.89 -2.91 -17.06
CA LEU A 112 -0.36 -4.11 -17.71
C LEU A 112 -1.43 -4.88 -18.50
N GLU A 113 -2.68 -4.87 -18.06
CA GLU A 113 -3.79 -5.46 -18.82
C GLU A 113 -4.02 -4.70 -20.13
N THR A 114 -3.99 -3.36 -20.09
CA THR A 114 -4.01 -2.53 -21.30
C THR A 114 -2.86 -2.87 -22.24
N LEU A 115 -1.64 -3.06 -21.72
CA LEU A 115 -0.49 -3.46 -22.54
C LEU A 115 -0.73 -4.80 -23.24
N GLU A 116 -1.19 -5.82 -22.51
CA GLU A 116 -1.48 -7.15 -23.08
C GLU A 116 -2.49 -7.05 -24.23
N GLN A 117 -3.63 -6.38 -24.00
CA GLN A 117 -4.71 -6.26 -24.98
C GLN A 117 -4.30 -5.46 -26.23
N GLN A 118 -3.56 -4.37 -26.04
CA GLN A 118 -3.12 -3.52 -27.15
C GLN A 118 -1.98 -4.16 -27.93
N PHE A 119 -1.09 -4.89 -27.27
CA PHE A 119 -0.02 -5.62 -27.95
C PHE A 119 -0.59 -6.80 -28.77
N GLU A 120 -1.57 -7.53 -28.25
CA GLU A 120 -2.29 -8.55 -29.03
C GLU A 120 -2.99 -7.93 -30.25
N THR A 121 -3.63 -6.77 -30.08
CA THR A 121 -4.25 -6.03 -31.19
C THR A 121 -3.22 -5.60 -32.23
N PHE A 122 -2.05 -5.13 -31.81
CA PHE A 122 -0.94 -4.78 -32.69
C PHE A 122 -0.48 -5.97 -33.52
N LEU A 123 -0.25 -7.14 -32.90
CA LEU A 123 0.23 -8.34 -33.58
C LEU A 123 -0.81 -8.92 -34.55
N THR A 124 -2.08 -8.96 -34.14
CA THR A 124 -3.15 -9.63 -34.89
C THR A 124 -3.82 -8.75 -35.94
N LYS A 125 -3.85 -7.43 -35.73
CA LYS A 125 -4.60 -6.48 -36.58
C LYS A 125 -3.75 -5.30 -37.10
N GLY A 126 -2.48 -5.22 -36.71
CA GLY A 126 -1.52 -4.22 -37.15
C GLY A 126 -1.59 -2.88 -36.39
N PRO A 127 -0.57 -2.01 -36.54
CA PRO A 127 -0.38 -0.79 -35.75
C PRO A 127 -1.53 0.23 -35.87
N ARG A 128 -2.22 0.28 -37.02
CA ARG A 128 -3.34 1.20 -37.23
C ARG A 128 -4.57 0.90 -36.36
N ARG A 129 -4.62 -0.26 -35.71
CA ARG A 129 -5.74 -0.69 -34.85
C ARG A 129 -5.49 -0.53 -33.36
N VAL A 130 -4.28 -0.13 -32.96
CA VAL A 130 -3.96 0.21 -31.58
C VAL A 130 -4.80 1.42 -31.15
N SER A 131 -5.36 1.36 -29.94
CA SER A 131 -6.18 2.42 -29.37
C SER A 131 -5.39 3.73 -29.26
N PRO A 132 -5.97 4.89 -29.60
CA PRO A 132 -5.33 6.17 -29.33
C PRO A 132 -5.19 6.45 -27.82
N PHE A 133 -5.92 5.71 -26.98
CA PHE A 133 -5.82 5.79 -25.53
C PHE A 133 -4.82 4.79 -24.93
N PHE A 134 -4.11 4.00 -25.74
CA PHE A 134 -3.16 3.00 -25.24
C PHE A 134 -2.13 3.59 -24.27
N VAL A 135 -1.38 4.61 -24.70
CA VAL A 135 -0.32 5.23 -23.89
C VAL A 135 -0.87 5.78 -22.57
N PRO A 136 -1.91 6.65 -22.55
CA PRO A 136 -2.43 7.14 -21.29
C PRO A 136 -3.05 6.02 -20.44
N MET A 137 -3.68 4.99 -21.00
CA MET A 137 -4.20 3.91 -20.17
C MET A 137 -3.11 3.04 -19.53
N MET A 138 -1.90 2.99 -20.11
CA MET A 138 -0.82 2.09 -19.66
C MET A 138 0.11 2.72 -18.62
N ILE A 139 0.50 3.99 -18.79
CA ILE A 139 1.58 4.59 -17.99
C ILE A 139 1.17 4.77 -16.50
N PRO A 140 2.05 4.44 -15.53
CA PRO A 140 1.68 4.44 -14.10
C PRO A 140 1.19 5.79 -13.56
N ASP A 141 1.69 6.91 -14.09
CA ASP A 141 1.32 8.26 -13.67
C ASP A 141 -0.13 8.63 -14.03
N MET A 142 -0.85 7.84 -14.84
CA MET A 142 -2.26 8.13 -15.11
C MET A 142 -3.21 7.87 -13.95
N ALA A 143 -2.83 7.11 -12.92
CA ALA A 143 -3.57 7.13 -11.66
C ALA A 143 -3.64 8.55 -11.09
N THR A 144 -2.47 9.17 -10.95
CA THR A 144 -2.29 10.55 -10.49
C THR A 144 -2.98 11.57 -11.42
N GLY A 145 -2.74 11.46 -12.73
CA GLY A 145 -3.33 12.37 -13.72
C GLY A 145 -4.86 12.34 -13.73
N GLN A 146 -5.48 11.16 -13.68
CA GLN A 146 -6.94 11.04 -13.69
C GLN A 146 -7.58 11.49 -12.37
N ILE A 147 -6.91 11.27 -11.23
CA ILE A 147 -7.36 11.81 -9.93
C ILE A 147 -7.35 13.35 -9.98
N SER A 148 -6.25 13.96 -10.44
CA SER A 148 -6.14 15.42 -10.58
C SER A 148 -7.24 15.99 -11.48
N ILE A 149 -7.48 15.38 -12.65
CA ILE A 149 -8.55 15.79 -13.58
C ILE A 149 -9.93 15.62 -12.94
N SER A 150 -10.18 14.49 -12.29
CA SER A 150 -11.50 14.18 -11.72
C SER A 150 -11.87 15.06 -10.53
N LEU A 151 -10.88 15.57 -9.78
CA LEU A 151 -11.09 16.31 -8.55
C LEU A 151 -10.78 17.81 -8.68
N GLY A 152 -10.15 18.23 -9.79
CA GLY A 152 -9.75 19.63 -10.01
C GLY A 152 -8.52 20.07 -9.20
N ALA A 153 -7.71 19.14 -8.71
CA ALA A 153 -6.47 19.42 -7.97
C ALA A 153 -5.35 19.87 -8.92
N LYS A 154 -4.77 21.05 -8.70
CA LYS A 154 -3.82 21.73 -9.61
C LYS A 154 -2.43 21.96 -9.02
N GLY A 155 -2.21 21.56 -7.76
CA GLY A 155 -0.90 21.59 -7.13
C GLY A 155 0.07 20.55 -7.70
N VAL A 156 1.07 20.15 -6.91
CA VAL A 156 2.05 19.13 -7.31
C VAL A 156 1.34 17.86 -7.80
N ASN A 157 1.69 17.39 -8.99
CA ASN A 157 1.09 16.25 -9.65
C ASN A 157 2.20 15.27 -10.07
N SER A 158 2.44 14.22 -9.28
CA SER A 158 3.61 13.33 -9.45
C SER A 158 3.30 11.86 -9.14
N CYS A 159 4.15 10.96 -9.63
CA CYS A 159 4.00 9.52 -9.45
C CYS A 159 5.36 8.90 -9.11
N THR A 160 5.46 8.30 -7.93
CA THR A 160 6.63 7.50 -7.54
C THR A 160 6.36 6.05 -7.91
N VAL A 161 7.35 5.37 -8.51
CA VAL A 161 7.26 3.95 -8.92
C VAL A 161 8.47 3.21 -8.34
N THR A 162 8.24 2.48 -7.25
CA THR A 162 9.29 1.78 -6.47
C THR A 162 8.86 0.37 -6.09
N ALA A 163 8.24 -0.34 -7.04
CA ALA A 163 7.70 -1.70 -6.84
C ALA A 163 6.77 -1.74 -5.61
N CYS A 164 7.04 -2.63 -4.64
CA CYS A 164 6.23 -2.81 -3.44
C CYS A 164 6.22 -1.58 -2.52
N ALA A 165 7.22 -0.69 -2.60
CA ALA A 165 7.35 0.52 -1.79
C ALA A 165 6.63 1.74 -2.38
N THR A 166 6.02 1.59 -3.56
CA THR A 166 5.36 2.67 -4.32
C THR A 166 4.39 3.49 -3.47
N GLY A 167 3.42 2.86 -2.82
CA GLY A 167 2.43 3.57 -2.00
C GLY A 167 3.05 4.27 -0.79
N THR A 168 3.99 3.61 -0.11
CA THR A 168 4.70 4.18 1.05
C THR A 168 5.56 5.39 0.64
N ASN A 169 6.35 5.29 -0.45
CA ASN A 169 7.13 6.41 -0.93
C ASN A 169 6.24 7.55 -1.43
N SER A 170 5.14 7.25 -2.11
CA SER A 170 4.23 8.29 -2.61
C SER A 170 3.64 9.12 -1.46
N ILE A 171 3.21 8.46 -0.37
CA ILE A 171 2.75 9.13 0.86
C ILE A 171 3.89 9.91 1.52
N GLY A 172 5.08 9.32 1.62
CA GLY A 172 6.25 10.00 2.20
C GLY A 172 6.68 11.24 1.42
N ASP A 173 6.68 11.15 0.09
CA ASP A 173 7.04 12.25 -0.79
C ASP A 173 5.99 13.38 -0.71
N ALA A 174 4.70 13.03 -0.69
CA ALA A 174 3.60 13.97 -0.47
C ALA A 174 3.64 14.63 0.91
N PHE A 175 3.96 13.87 1.97
CA PHE A 175 4.22 14.39 3.30
C PHE A 175 5.29 15.47 3.26
N LYS A 176 6.40 15.22 2.56
CA LYS A 176 7.48 16.22 2.40
C LYS A 176 7.08 17.43 1.56
N VAL A 177 6.10 17.33 0.65
CA VAL A 177 5.56 18.50 -0.09
C VAL A 177 4.88 19.46 0.87
N ILE A 178 4.00 18.95 1.73
CA ILE A 178 3.28 19.78 2.72
C ILE A 178 4.25 20.29 3.78
N GLN A 179 5.14 19.42 4.28
CA GLN A 179 6.09 19.76 5.34
C GLN A 179 6.97 20.98 4.98
N ARG A 180 7.34 21.12 3.70
CA ARG A 180 8.13 22.26 3.18
C ARG A 180 7.30 23.43 2.65
N GLY A 181 5.97 23.33 2.69
CA GLY A 181 5.04 24.41 2.36
C GLY A 181 4.63 24.52 0.88
N ASP A 182 4.94 23.52 0.05
CA ASP A 182 4.63 23.56 -1.39
C ASP A 182 3.17 23.21 -1.71
N ALA A 183 2.46 22.57 -0.78
CA ALA A 183 1.02 22.30 -0.85
C ALA A 183 0.39 22.41 0.54
N ASP A 184 -0.91 22.67 0.59
CA ASP A 184 -1.69 22.64 1.83
C ASP A 184 -2.38 21.28 2.00
N VAL A 185 -2.72 20.61 0.88
CA VAL A 185 -3.31 19.27 0.86
C VAL A 185 -2.64 18.42 -0.22
N MET A 186 -2.46 17.13 0.05
CA MET A 186 -2.02 16.13 -0.92
C MET A 186 -2.93 14.90 -0.87
N ILE A 187 -3.48 14.52 -2.02
CA ILE A 187 -4.15 13.23 -2.21
C ILE A 187 -3.09 12.21 -2.60
N SER A 188 -2.81 11.24 -1.75
CA SER A 188 -1.63 10.37 -1.92
C SER A 188 -1.87 8.93 -1.52
N GLY A 189 -1.10 8.01 -2.08
CA GLY A 189 -1.22 6.58 -1.82
C GLY A 189 -0.67 5.72 -2.94
N GLY A 190 -1.24 4.53 -3.11
CA GLY A 190 -0.86 3.60 -4.16
C GLY A 190 -2.06 2.83 -4.72
N THR A 191 -1.93 2.40 -5.97
CA THR A 191 -2.93 1.57 -6.67
C THR A 191 -2.24 0.47 -7.50
N GLU A 192 -2.89 -0.68 -7.64
CA GLU A 192 -2.41 -1.76 -8.48
C GLU A 192 -3.54 -2.67 -8.97
N ALA A 193 -3.46 -3.11 -10.23
CA ALA A 193 -4.31 -4.16 -10.80
C ALA A 193 -3.45 -5.27 -11.44
N PRO A 194 -2.66 -6.03 -10.65
CA PRO A 194 -1.60 -6.85 -11.20
C PRO A 194 -2.05 -8.25 -11.61
N LEU A 195 -3.35 -8.58 -11.51
CA LEU A 195 -3.86 -9.93 -11.78
C LEU A 195 -4.06 -10.17 -13.28
N THR A 196 -2.97 -10.06 -14.03
CA THR A 196 -2.91 -10.22 -15.49
C THR A 196 -2.05 -11.41 -15.89
N ARG A 197 -2.14 -11.82 -17.16
CA ARG A 197 -1.45 -13.03 -17.66
C ARG A 197 0.07 -12.90 -17.59
N MET A 198 0.60 -11.75 -17.98
CA MET A 198 2.03 -11.46 -17.98
C MET A 198 2.59 -11.28 -16.57
N SER A 199 1.83 -10.66 -15.67
CA SER A 199 2.23 -10.53 -14.26
C SER A 199 2.33 -11.90 -13.59
N PHE A 200 1.30 -12.74 -13.71
CA PHE A 200 1.32 -14.10 -13.17
C PHE A 200 2.45 -14.94 -13.78
N ALA A 201 2.66 -14.85 -15.10
CA ALA A 201 3.79 -15.52 -15.76
C ALA A 201 5.14 -15.06 -15.20
N GLY A 202 5.35 -13.74 -15.10
CA GLY A 202 6.61 -13.15 -14.65
C GLY A 202 6.96 -13.49 -13.21
N PHE A 203 6.03 -13.29 -12.28
CA PHE A 203 6.26 -13.59 -10.86
C PHE A 203 6.33 -15.10 -10.58
N SER A 204 5.60 -15.93 -11.32
CA SER A 204 5.75 -17.40 -11.24
C SER A 204 7.12 -17.85 -11.75
N ALA A 205 7.59 -17.30 -12.88
CA ALA A 205 8.91 -17.61 -13.43
C ALA A 205 10.05 -17.15 -12.50
N ASN A 206 9.85 -16.04 -11.78
CA ASN A 206 10.76 -15.58 -10.74
C ASN A 206 10.70 -16.42 -9.45
N LYS A 207 9.72 -17.32 -9.31
CA LYS A 207 9.44 -18.11 -8.09
C LYS A 207 9.14 -17.25 -6.86
N ALA A 208 8.50 -16.10 -7.07
CA ALA A 208 8.14 -15.20 -6.00
C ALA A 208 6.74 -15.48 -5.41
N LEU A 209 5.85 -16.09 -6.21
CA LEU A 209 4.50 -16.46 -5.79
C LEU A 209 4.50 -17.78 -5.01
N SER A 210 3.64 -17.85 -4.00
CA SER A 210 3.28 -19.12 -3.36
C SER A 210 2.72 -20.10 -4.39
N THR A 211 3.13 -21.36 -4.27
CA THR A 211 2.58 -22.46 -5.08
C THR A 211 1.55 -23.29 -4.32
N ASN A 212 1.32 -22.96 -3.04
CA ASN A 212 0.27 -23.56 -2.23
C ASN A 212 -1.11 -23.23 -2.83
N PRO A 213 -1.90 -24.25 -3.22
CA PRO A 213 -3.21 -24.02 -3.82
C PRO A 213 -4.31 -23.74 -2.81
N ASP A 214 -4.07 -23.92 -1.50
CA ASP A 214 -5.07 -23.69 -0.46
C ASP A 214 -5.12 -22.21 -0.05
N PRO A 215 -6.22 -21.48 -0.37
CA PRO A 215 -6.36 -20.08 -0.03
C PRO A 215 -6.25 -19.79 1.47
N LYS A 216 -6.59 -20.76 2.33
CA LYS A 216 -6.55 -20.60 3.79
C LYS A 216 -5.15 -20.59 4.34
N THR A 217 -4.17 -21.07 3.58
CA THR A 217 -2.83 -21.27 4.09
C THR A 217 -1.76 -20.80 3.10
N ALA A 218 -2.11 -20.20 1.97
CA ALA A 218 -1.12 -19.72 1.01
C ALA A 218 -0.39 -18.45 1.50
N SER A 219 -1.12 -17.47 2.02
CA SER A 219 -0.51 -16.28 2.65
C SER A 219 -0.38 -16.51 4.16
N ARG A 220 0.84 -16.80 4.61
CA ARG A 220 1.16 -17.08 6.01
C ARG A 220 2.45 -16.36 6.45
N PRO A 221 2.45 -15.01 6.51
CA PRO A 221 3.61 -14.25 6.93
C PRO A 221 4.18 -14.75 8.26
N PHE A 222 5.50 -14.84 8.34
CA PHE A 222 6.27 -15.30 9.50
C PHE A 222 6.10 -16.78 9.89
N ASP A 223 5.20 -17.54 9.24
CA ASP A 223 5.08 -18.99 9.43
C ASP A 223 6.28 -19.74 8.84
N LYS A 224 6.74 -20.80 9.51
CA LYS A 224 7.87 -21.63 9.07
C LYS A 224 7.69 -22.23 7.67
N ASN A 225 6.45 -22.48 7.25
CA ASN A 225 6.14 -23.15 5.99
C ASN A 225 5.79 -22.17 4.85
N ARG A 226 6.04 -20.87 5.01
CA ARG A 226 5.82 -19.87 3.96
C ARG A 226 6.69 -20.16 2.73
N ASP A 227 6.12 -20.06 1.53
CA ASP A 227 6.78 -20.45 0.28
C ASP A 227 6.76 -19.36 -0.81
N GLY A 228 6.19 -18.19 -0.53
CA GLY A 228 6.05 -17.10 -1.49
C GLY A 228 4.89 -16.18 -1.13
N PHE A 229 4.80 -15.03 -1.79
CA PHE A 229 3.68 -14.11 -1.57
C PHE A 229 2.44 -14.54 -2.39
N VAL A 230 1.25 -14.15 -1.93
CA VAL A 230 0.01 -14.26 -2.71
C VAL A 230 -0.30 -12.91 -3.32
N MET A 231 -0.45 -12.82 -4.65
CA MET A 231 -0.69 -11.55 -5.33
C MET A 231 -2.12 -11.04 -5.06
N GLY A 232 -2.26 -9.74 -4.79
CA GLY A 232 -3.54 -9.06 -4.64
C GLY A 232 -3.65 -7.79 -5.47
N GLU A 233 -4.85 -7.22 -5.53
CA GLU A 233 -5.14 -5.98 -6.26
C GLU A 233 -5.93 -5.00 -5.38
N GLY A 234 -5.90 -3.70 -5.72
CA GLY A 234 -6.65 -2.68 -4.99
C GLY A 234 -5.97 -1.31 -5.02
N ALA A 235 -6.45 -0.42 -4.17
CA ALA A 235 -5.89 0.92 -3.98
C ALA A 235 -6.14 1.42 -2.55
N GLY A 236 -5.15 2.10 -1.97
CA GLY A 236 -5.29 2.80 -0.71
C GLY A 236 -4.81 4.24 -0.86
N ILE A 237 -5.70 5.19 -0.58
CA ILE A 237 -5.49 6.63 -0.73
C ILE A 237 -5.79 7.32 0.60
N VAL A 238 -4.93 8.25 0.98
CA VAL A 238 -5.09 9.15 2.12
C VAL A 238 -5.11 10.59 1.65
N VAL A 239 -5.82 11.45 2.37
CA VAL A 239 -5.72 12.91 2.25
C VAL A 239 -4.79 13.39 3.36
N LEU A 240 -3.60 13.86 2.96
CA LEU A 240 -2.64 14.53 3.82
C LEU A 240 -2.92 16.03 3.80
N GLU A 241 -2.81 16.67 4.95
CA GLU A 241 -3.19 18.08 5.09
C GLU A 241 -2.30 18.80 6.10
N GLU A 242 -1.98 20.07 5.83
CA GLU A 242 -1.29 20.93 6.76
C GLU A 242 -2.16 21.17 8.00
N LEU A 243 -1.58 21.04 9.20
CA LEU A 243 -2.36 21.01 10.44
C LEU A 243 -3.22 22.26 10.65
N GLU A 244 -2.69 23.46 10.46
CA GLU A 244 -3.46 24.69 10.68
C GLU A 244 -4.59 24.81 9.65
N HIS A 245 -4.35 24.41 8.40
CA HIS A 245 -5.37 24.32 7.37
C HIS A 245 -6.50 23.34 7.78
N ALA A 246 -6.15 22.13 8.24
CA ALA A 246 -7.10 21.14 8.73
C ALA A 246 -7.94 21.67 9.91
N LEU A 247 -7.30 22.33 10.88
CA LEU A 247 -7.97 22.92 12.04
C LEU A 247 -8.90 24.06 11.66
N ASN A 248 -8.48 24.95 10.76
CA ASN A 248 -9.26 26.10 10.31
C ASN A 248 -10.58 25.70 9.63
N ARG A 249 -10.61 24.56 8.94
CA ARG A 249 -11.84 24.03 8.33
C ARG A 249 -12.59 23.01 9.20
N GLY A 250 -12.10 22.72 10.41
CA GLY A 250 -12.72 21.76 11.34
C GLY A 250 -12.66 20.32 10.85
N ALA A 251 -11.57 19.92 10.19
CA ALA A 251 -11.41 18.58 9.66
C ALA A 251 -11.31 17.52 10.77
N THR A 252 -11.84 16.32 10.50
CA THR A 252 -11.51 15.13 11.30
C THR A 252 -10.03 14.78 11.10
N ILE A 253 -9.31 14.53 12.19
CA ILE A 253 -7.90 14.09 12.14
C ILE A 253 -7.82 12.63 12.60
N TYR A 254 -7.27 11.76 11.75
CA TYR A 254 -7.04 10.35 12.06
C TYR A 254 -5.73 10.16 12.83
N ALA A 255 -4.65 10.75 12.32
CA ALA A 255 -3.30 10.70 12.90
C ALA A 255 -2.42 11.79 12.27
N GLU A 256 -1.26 12.04 12.87
CA GLU A 256 -0.18 12.86 12.31
C GLU A 256 0.84 11.96 11.60
N VAL A 257 1.30 12.36 10.41
CA VAL A 257 2.47 11.74 9.75
C VAL A 257 3.71 12.47 10.23
N VAL A 258 4.56 11.77 10.96
CA VAL A 258 5.69 12.40 11.67
C VAL A 258 7.05 12.00 11.12
N GLY A 259 7.17 10.84 10.47
CA GLY A 259 8.46 10.35 9.97
C GLY A 259 8.37 9.63 8.64
N TYR A 260 9.38 9.84 7.81
CA TYR A 260 9.59 9.13 6.55
C TYR A 260 11.06 8.79 6.35
N GLY A 261 11.36 7.51 6.13
CA GLY A 261 12.68 7.01 5.77
C GLY A 261 12.63 6.24 4.46
N SER A 262 13.60 6.47 3.57
CA SER A 262 13.71 5.77 2.29
C SER A 262 15.18 5.48 1.98
N THR A 263 15.50 4.22 1.66
CA THR A 263 16.87 3.78 1.40
C THR A 263 16.95 2.75 0.28
N GLY A 264 18.16 2.60 -0.28
CA GLY A 264 18.48 1.55 -1.25
C GLY A 264 19.34 0.44 -0.62
N ASP A 265 19.10 -0.81 -1.02
CA ASP A 265 19.96 -1.96 -0.66
C ASP A 265 21.28 -1.98 -1.42
N ALA A 266 21.26 -1.57 -2.70
CA ALA A 266 22.39 -1.70 -3.64
C ALA A 266 22.99 -3.13 -3.70
N TYR A 267 22.13 -4.15 -3.57
CA TYR A 267 22.53 -5.56 -3.45
C TYR A 267 22.11 -6.42 -4.65
N HIS A 268 20.81 -6.61 -4.85
CA HIS A 268 20.26 -7.43 -5.93
C HIS A 268 18.94 -6.86 -6.42
N ILE A 269 18.60 -7.08 -7.70
CA ILE A 269 17.38 -6.53 -8.31
C ILE A 269 16.07 -7.09 -7.73
N THR A 270 16.10 -8.28 -7.12
CA THR A 270 14.90 -8.94 -6.55
C THR A 270 15.12 -9.58 -5.18
N ALA A 271 16.36 -9.81 -4.76
CA ALA A 271 16.62 -10.45 -3.48
C ALA A 271 16.92 -9.35 -2.46
N PRO A 272 16.29 -9.35 -1.27
CA PRO A 272 16.59 -8.36 -0.25
C PRO A 272 18.05 -8.51 0.23
N ALA A 273 18.66 -7.41 0.65
CA ALA A 273 19.99 -7.45 1.24
C ALA A 273 20.03 -8.37 2.48
N PRO A 274 21.10 -9.16 2.67
CA PRO A 274 21.25 -10.03 3.83
C PRO A 274 21.07 -9.27 5.14
N ASN A 275 20.38 -9.89 6.10
CA ASN A 275 20.07 -9.33 7.42
C ASN A 275 19.20 -8.06 7.39
N GLY A 276 18.62 -7.70 6.24
CA GLY A 276 17.70 -6.57 6.13
C GLY A 276 18.36 -5.20 6.35
N GLU A 277 19.65 -5.05 6.04
CA GLU A 277 20.45 -3.86 6.33
C GLU A 277 19.82 -2.55 5.81
N GLY A 278 19.26 -2.55 4.60
CA GLY A 278 18.58 -1.38 4.06
C GLY A 278 17.29 -1.03 4.80
N GLY A 279 16.53 -2.05 5.22
CA GLY A 279 15.35 -1.90 6.09
C GLY A 279 15.69 -1.32 7.46
N VAL A 280 16.81 -1.74 8.06
CA VAL A 280 17.35 -1.15 9.31
C VAL A 280 17.56 0.36 9.14
N ARG A 281 18.21 0.77 8.05
CA ARG A 281 18.46 2.19 7.78
C ARG A 281 17.17 2.96 7.51
N ALA A 282 16.22 2.38 6.77
CA ALA A 282 14.94 3.03 6.48
C ALA A 282 14.14 3.31 7.76
N MET A 283 14.03 2.31 8.65
CA MET A 283 13.38 2.48 9.95
C MET A 283 14.11 3.51 10.83
N LYS A 284 15.45 3.46 10.91
CA LYS A 284 16.24 4.43 11.69
C LYS A 284 16.07 5.86 11.17
N GLU A 285 16.08 6.08 9.85
CA GLU A 285 15.85 7.41 9.28
C GLU A 285 14.42 7.90 9.52
N ALA A 286 13.40 7.03 9.42
CA ALA A 286 12.02 7.42 9.72
C ALA A 286 11.84 7.83 11.20
N ILE A 287 12.42 7.05 12.14
CA ILE A 287 12.37 7.34 13.58
C ILE A 287 13.08 8.66 13.89
N LYS A 288 14.24 8.88 13.28
CA LYS A 288 15.02 10.12 13.41
C LYS A 288 14.26 11.33 12.84
N ASP A 289 13.63 11.18 11.68
CA ASP A 289 12.81 12.23 11.05
C ASP A 289 11.61 12.61 11.93
N ALA A 290 11.01 11.62 12.61
CA ALA A 290 9.96 11.84 13.60
C ALA A 290 10.43 12.48 14.92
N GLY A 291 11.75 12.57 15.15
CA GLY A 291 12.29 13.01 16.44
C GLY A 291 11.93 12.08 17.60
N LEU A 292 11.70 10.80 17.30
CA LEU A 292 11.33 9.77 18.28
C LEU A 292 12.52 8.88 18.61
N SER A 293 12.35 8.04 19.62
CA SER A 293 13.23 6.94 19.96
C SER A 293 12.58 5.60 19.61
N PRO A 294 13.36 4.51 19.42
CA PRO A 294 12.78 3.20 19.11
C PRO A 294 11.76 2.71 20.15
N VAL A 295 11.91 3.09 21.42
CA VAL A 295 10.98 2.68 22.51
C VAL A 295 9.61 3.37 22.44
N ASP A 296 9.48 4.42 21.62
CA ASP A 296 8.21 5.13 21.42
C ASP A 296 7.29 4.41 20.42
N ILE A 297 7.78 3.39 19.68
CA ILE A 297 6.97 2.65 18.70
C ILE A 297 6.18 1.54 19.40
N ASP A 298 4.85 1.58 19.28
CA ASP A 298 3.95 0.59 19.91
C ASP A 298 3.64 -0.58 18.98
N TYR A 299 3.51 -0.30 17.68
CA TYR A 299 3.06 -1.26 16.68
C TYR A 299 3.80 -1.08 15.35
N ILE A 300 4.16 -2.20 14.72
CA ILE A 300 4.70 -2.26 13.37
C ILE A 300 3.71 -2.98 12.46
N ASN A 301 3.17 -2.27 11.46
CA ASN A 301 2.57 -2.91 10.29
C ASN A 301 3.70 -3.30 9.33
N ALA A 302 4.10 -4.56 9.37
CA ALA A 302 5.26 -5.08 8.68
C ALA A 302 5.05 -5.18 7.17
N HIS A 303 6.16 -5.26 6.42
CA HIS A 303 6.11 -5.64 5.02
C HIS A 303 5.62 -7.09 4.88
N GLY A 304 6.13 -8.02 5.69
CA GLY A 304 5.59 -9.37 5.94
C GLY A 304 4.93 -10.03 4.73
N THR A 305 5.72 -10.30 3.68
CA THR A 305 5.21 -10.77 2.39
C THR A 305 4.94 -12.28 2.32
N SER A 306 5.19 -13.04 3.40
CA SER A 306 5.09 -14.51 3.37
C SER A 306 6.16 -15.16 2.48
N THR A 307 7.30 -14.48 2.26
CA THR A 307 8.46 -15.05 1.56
C THR A 307 9.54 -15.47 2.56
N PRO A 308 10.31 -16.54 2.28
CA PRO A 308 11.35 -17.01 3.20
C PRO A 308 12.34 -15.93 3.61
N TYR A 309 12.83 -15.14 2.63
CA TYR A 309 13.83 -14.10 2.87
C TYR A 309 13.25 -12.84 3.52
N ASN A 310 12.13 -12.32 3.04
CA ASN A 310 11.58 -11.06 3.58
C ASN A 310 11.31 -11.18 5.08
N ASP A 311 10.50 -12.16 5.47
CA ASP A 311 9.97 -12.20 6.83
C ASP A 311 11.08 -12.45 7.86
N LYS A 312 12.10 -13.24 7.47
CA LYS A 312 13.32 -13.45 8.24
C LYS A 312 14.15 -12.16 8.35
N PHE A 313 14.46 -11.52 7.22
CA PHE A 313 15.32 -10.33 7.21
C PHE A 313 14.63 -9.11 7.81
N GLU A 314 13.33 -8.98 7.68
CA GLU A 314 12.55 -7.95 8.34
C GLU A 314 12.53 -8.17 9.86
N THR A 315 12.38 -9.41 10.33
CA THR A 315 12.51 -9.73 11.76
C THR A 315 13.89 -9.35 12.30
N ILE A 316 14.96 -9.71 11.58
CA ILE A 316 16.33 -9.32 11.96
C ILE A 316 16.49 -7.81 11.98
N ALA A 317 15.95 -7.10 10.99
CA ALA A 317 16.01 -5.65 10.92
C ALA A 317 15.26 -4.99 12.08
N ILE A 318 14.08 -5.49 12.46
CA ILE A 318 13.32 -5.01 13.62
C ILE A 318 14.16 -5.20 14.90
N LYS A 319 14.74 -6.39 15.11
CA LYS A 319 15.62 -6.63 16.27
C LYS A 319 16.80 -5.67 16.33
N GLU A 320 17.44 -5.40 15.19
CA GLU A 320 18.60 -4.50 15.09
C GLU A 320 18.22 -3.02 15.39
N VAL A 321 17.02 -2.58 15.03
CA VAL A 321 16.56 -1.20 15.30
C VAL A 321 16.06 -1.03 16.72
N PHE A 322 15.30 -1.99 17.22
CA PHE A 322 14.54 -1.87 18.46
C PHE A 322 15.21 -2.54 19.67
N GLY A 323 16.22 -3.40 19.47
CA GLY A 323 16.90 -4.11 20.55
C GLY A 323 15.92 -4.87 21.44
N GLU A 324 16.02 -4.71 22.76
CA GLU A 324 15.10 -5.31 23.73
C GLU A 324 13.64 -4.87 23.55
N HIS A 325 13.39 -3.71 22.93
CA HIS A 325 12.04 -3.22 22.65
C HIS A 325 11.35 -4.02 21.54
N ALA A 326 12.10 -4.72 20.69
CA ALA A 326 11.54 -5.55 19.62
C ALA A 326 10.59 -6.64 20.16
N TYR A 327 10.81 -7.11 21.38
CA TYR A 327 10.00 -8.13 22.05
C TYR A 327 8.86 -7.55 22.91
N LYS A 328 8.67 -6.22 22.88
CA LYS A 328 7.62 -5.51 23.62
C LYS A 328 6.59 -4.87 22.70
N LEU A 329 7.05 -4.33 21.56
CA LEU A 329 6.17 -3.83 20.52
C LEU A 329 5.41 -4.98 19.85
N ALA A 330 4.24 -4.67 19.31
CA ALA A 330 3.50 -5.62 18.50
C ALA A 330 3.91 -5.49 17.02
N VAL A 331 3.92 -6.60 16.29
CA VAL A 331 4.11 -6.65 14.84
C VAL A 331 2.91 -7.35 14.23
N SER A 332 2.43 -6.93 13.08
CA SER A 332 1.52 -7.77 12.28
C SER A 332 1.77 -7.57 10.80
N SER A 333 1.37 -8.55 9.99
CA SER A 333 1.25 -8.38 8.54
C SER A 333 -0.19 -8.57 8.09
N THR A 334 -0.81 -7.47 7.69
CA THR A 334 -2.16 -7.51 7.10
C THR A 334 -2.18 -8.15 5.72
N LYS A 335 -1.02 -8.39 5.09
CA LYS A 335 -0.91 -9.18 3.84
C LYS A 335 -1.28 -10.64 4.03
N SER A 336 -1.31 -11.14 5.27
CA SER A 336 -1.92 -12.43 5.62
C SER A 336 -3.39 -12.51 5.17
N MET A 337 -4.09 -11.37 5.17
CA MET A 337 -5.50 -11.23 4.80
C MET A 337 -5.69 -10.63 3.41
N THR A 338 -4.98 -9.55 3.08
CA THR A 338 -5.16 -8.84 1.81
C THR A 338 -4.41 -9.49 0.65
N GLY A 339 -3.49 -10.42 0.91
CA GLY A 339 -2.41 -10.71 -0.03
C GLY A 339 -1.49 -9.50 -0.22
N HIS A 340 -0.55 -9.61 -1.13
CA HIS A 340 0.40 -8.56 -1.47
C HIS A 340 -0.09 -7.75 -2.67
N LEU A 341 -0.56 -6.54 -2.39
CA LEU A 341 -1.10 -5.59 -3.37
C LEU A 341 -0.03 -4.80 -4.17
N LEU A 342 1.21 -5.28 -4.16
CA LEU A 342 2.36 -4.63 -4.79
C LEU A 342 2.40 -3.12 -4.49
N GLY A 343 2.27 -2.25 -5.49
CA GLY A 343 2.37 -0.80 -5.30
C GLY A 343 1.26 -0.18 -4.45
N ALA A 344 0.09 -0.83 -4.34
CA ALA A 344 -1.01 -0.38 -3.48
C ALA A 344 -0.87 -0.76 -2.00
N ALA A 345 0.02 -1.73 -1.69
CA ALA A 345 0.16 -2.27 -0.34
C ALA A 345 0.42 -1.17 0.69
N GLY A 346 1.41 -0.31 0.45
CA GLY A 346 1.75 0.79 1.36
C GLY A 346 0.62 1.79 1.62
N GLY A 347 -0.31 1.97 0.68
CA GLY A 347 -1.49 2.83 0.87
C GLY A 347 -2.52 2.20 1.80
N ILE A 348 -2.88 0.93 1.56
CA ILE A 348 -3.79 0.17 2.42
C ILE A 348 -3.22 -0.02 3.83
N GLU A 349 -1.91 -0.30 3.92
CA GLU A 349 -1.23 -0.51 5.19
C GLU A 349 -1.07 0.78 6.00
N ALA A 350 -0.92 1.93 5.35
CA ALA A 350 -1.02 3.23 6.01
C ALA A 350 -2.42 3.45 6.60
N ILE A 351 -3.49 3.15 5.86
CA ILE A 351 -4.89 3.24 6.33
C ILE A 351 -5.11 2.34 7.55
N PHE A 352 -4.67 1.07 7.50
CA PHE A 352 -4.79 0.16 8.65
C PHE A 352 -3.95 0.62 9.85
N SER A 353 -2.78 1.24 9.61
CA SER A 353 -1.93 1.79 10.67
C SER A 353 -2.60 2.94 11.41
N VAL A 354 -3.21 3.89 10.70
CA VAL A 354 -3.90 5.02 11.34
C VAL A 354 -5.22 4.60 12.00
N LEU A 355 -5.91 3.60 11.46
CA LEU A 355 -7.09 3.03 12.12
C LEU A 355 -6.72 2.24 13.39
N ALA A 356 -5.56 1.59 13.42
CA ALA A 356 -5.05 0.96 14.64
C ALA A 356 -4.83 1.97 15.76
N ILE A 357 -4.28 3.16 15.44
CA ILE A 357 -4.17 4.30 16.37
C ILE A 357 -5.55 4.77 16.82
N LYS A 358 -6.46 5.00 15.85
CA LYS A 358 -7.77 5.58 16.09
C LYS A 358 -8.66 4.71 16.99
N GLU A 359 -8.66 3.40 16.74
CA GLU A 359 -9.56 2.44 17.37
C GLU A 359 -8.93 1.69 18.57
N GLY A 360 -7.60 1.77 18.70
CA GLY A 360 -6.83 1.00 19.69
C GLY A 360 -6.95 -0.51 19.47
N ILE A 361 -6.90 -0.94 18.20
CA ILE A 361 -7.01 -2.35 17.80
C ILE A 361 -5.92 -2.64 16.77
N ILE A 362 -5.10 -3.66 17.04
CA ILE A 362 -4.06 -4.15 16.13
C ILE A 362 -4.65 -5.32 15.34
N PRO A 363 -4.66 -5.27 13.99
CA PRO A 363 -5.12 -6.39 13.17
C PRO A 363 -4.20 -7.61 13.33
N PRO A 364 -4.70 -8.84 13.16
CA PRO A 364 -3.89 -10.03 13.30
C PRO A 364 -3.01 -10.30 12.09
N THR A 365 -1.97 -11.10 12.31
CA THR A 365 -1.39 -11.93 11.24
C THR A 365 -2.09 -13.29 11.27
N ILE A 366 -2.99 -13.55 10.32
CA ILE A 366 -3.67 -14.85 10.24
C ILE A 366 -2.77 -15.93 9.63
N ASN A 367 -3.10 -17.19 9.88
CA ASN A 367 -2.49 -18.39 9.27
C ASN A 367 -1.07 -18.71 9.77
N ILE A 368 -0.69 -18.24 10.97
CA ILE A 368 0.54 -18.67 11.63
C ILE A 368 0.24 -19.97 12.39
N GLU A 369 0.52 -21.12 11.77
CA GLU A 369 0.26 -22.44 12.35
C GLU A 369 1.52 -23.05 12.97
N THR A 370 2.68 -22.80 12.37
CA THR A 370 3.99 -23.35 12.75
C THR A 370 4.96 -22.21 13.03
N PRO A 371 5.29 -21.95 14.31
CA PRO A 371 6.31 -20.98 14.69
C PRO A 371 7.64 -21.23 13.98
N ASP A 372 8.30 -20.16 13.56
CA ASP A 372 9.64 -20.18 12.98
C ASP A 372 10.66 -19.71 14.01
N GLU A 373 11.81 -20.38 14.11
CA GLU A 373 12.88 -20.01 15.02
C GLU A 373 13.62 -18.74 14.55
N ASP A 374 13.55 -18.43 13.25
CA ASP A 374 14.09 -17.20 12.67
C ASP A 374 13.13 -16.00 12.81
N CYS A 375 11.85 -16.26 13.10
CA CYS A 375 10.78 -15.26 13.26
C CYS A 375 10.08 -15.46 14.61
N ASP A 376 10.63 -14.85 15.67
CA ASP A 376 10.28 -15.08 17.08
C ASP A 376 9.73 -13.83 17.80
N LEU A 377 9.27 -12.82 17.05
CA LEU A 377 8.62 -11.63 17.61
C LEU A 377 7.12 -11.87 17.87
N ASP A 378 6.46 -10.89 18.48
CA ASP A 378 5.01 -10.92 18.69
C ASP A 378 4.27 -10.46 17.42
N TYR A 379 3.92 -11.43 16.55
CA TYR A 379 3.25 -11.16 15.28
C TYR A 379 1.72 -11.01 15.36
N VAL A 380 1.16 -10.92 16.57
CA VAL A 380 -0.30 -10.85 16.81
C VAL A 380 -1.04 -11.97 16.04
N PRO A 381 -0.74 -13.25 16.32
CA PRO A 381 -1.26 -14.36 15.51
C PRO A 381 -2.78 -14.52 15.66
N ASP A 382 -3.46 -14.71 14.52
CA ASP A 382 -4.84 -15.15 14.32
C ASP A 382 -5.98 -14.26 14.87
N GLN A 383 -5.79 -13.53 15.96
CA GLN A 383 -6.83 -12.68 16.57
C GLN A 383 -6.36 -11.25 16.78
N ALA A 384 -7.19 -10.29 16.39
CA ALA A 384 -6.93 -8.89 16.65
C ALA A 384 -6.75 -8.63 18.16
N ARG A 385 -5.88 -7.68 18.48
CA ARG A 385 -5.56 -7.32 19.86
C ARG A 385 -5.97 -5.89 20.15
N ARG A 386 -6.79 -5.68 21.18
CA ARG A 386 -7.04 -4.33 21.71
C ARG A 386 -5.83 -3.90 22.55
N GLN A 387 -5.24 -2.77 22.18
CA GLN A 387 -4.05 -2.19 22.81
C GLN A 387 -4.10 -0.67 22.60
N ASP A 388 -3.64 0.13 23.56
CA ASP A 388 -3.46 1.56 23.32
C ASP A 388 -2.26 1.73 22.38
N VAL A 389 -2.51 2.29 21.20
CA VAL A 389 -1.53 2.45 20.13
C VAL A 389 -1.40 3.94 19.85
N ASN A 390 -0.26 4.52 20.22
CA ASN A 390 0.01 5.94 20.05
C ASN A 390 0.96 6.19 18.87
N VAL A 391 1.89 5.28 18.59
CA VAL A 391 2.81 5.39 17.46
C VAL A 391 2.90 4.09 16.66
N VAL A 392 2.69 4.20 15.35
CA VAL A 392 2.75 3.07 14.41
C VAL A 392 3.81 3.33 13.37
N LEU A 393 4.60 2.30 13.09
CA LEU A 393 5.54 2.25 11.98
C LEU A 393 4.99 1.32 10.89
N SER A 394 5.02 1.74 9.63
CA SER A 394 4.62 0.91 8.48
C SER A 394 5.76 0.73 7.50
N ASN A 395 6.08 -0.54 7.18
CA ASN A 395 7.20 -0.92 6.34
C ASN A 395 6.79 -1.41 4.94
N SER A 396 7.57 -0.99 3.94
CA SER A 396 7.59 -1.56 2.60
C SER A 396 9.02 -1.81 2.14
N LEU A 397 9.41 -3.07 1.99
CA LEU A 397 10.77 -3.50 1.64
C LEU A 397 10.74 -4.21 0.28
N GLY A 398 10.63 -3.41 -0.79
CA GLY A 398 10.27 -3.88 -2.11
C GLY A 398 11.42 -4.40 -2.97
N PHE A 399 11.06 -5.16 -4.00
CA PHE A 399 11.97 -5.50 -5.11
C PHE A 399 12.66 -4.26 -5.69
N GLY A 400 13.85 -4.45 -6.26
CA GLY A 400 14.75 -3.35 -6.65
C GLY A 400 15.59 -2.83 -5.48
N GLY A 401 15.37 -3.33 -4.26
CA GLY A 401 16.06 -2.89 -3.06
C GLY A 401 15.54 -1.55 -2.54
N HIS A 402 14.24 -1.27 -2.75
CA HIS A 402 13.57 -0.04 -2.31
C HIS A 402 12.99 -0.26 -0.91
N ASN A 403 13.60 0.35 0.10
CA ASN A 403 13.13 0.26 1.47
C ASN A 403 12.48 1.58 1.86
N ALA A 404 11.24 1.53 2.33
CA ALA A 404 10.49 2.71 2.75
C ALA A 404 9.76 2.44 4.06
N THR A 405 9.80 3.42 4.96
CA THR A 405 9.15 3.37 6.25
C THR A 405 8.42 4.69 6.53
N LEU A 406 7.17 4.61 6.98
CA LEU A 406 6.38 5.73 7.48
C LEU A 406 6.11 5.57 8.97
N ILE A 407 6.01 6.70 9.68
CA ILE A 407 5.60 6.74 11.09
C ILE A 407 4.38 7.64 11.24
N PHE A 408 3.36 7.08 11.87
CA PHE A 408 2.12 7.75 12.23
C PHE A 408 2.04 7.88 13.75
N LYS A 409 1.57 9.03 14.23
CA LYS A 409 1.40 9.31 15.65
C LYS A 409 -0.03 9.79 15.92
N LYS A 410 -0.58 9.40 17.06
CA LYS A 410 -1.85 9.93 17.57
C LYS A 410 -1.80 11.45 17.63
N TYR A 411 -2.81 12.10 17.07
CA TYR A 411 -2.95 13.55 17.15
C TYR A 411 -3.49 13.94 18.53
N GLU A 412 -2.82 14.92 19.15
CA GLU A 412 -3.14 15.49 20.47
C GLU A 412 -3.28 17.01 20.40
#